data_AF-A0A356K3H1-F1
#
_entry.id   AF-A0A356K3H1-F1
#
_cell.length_a   1.000
_cell.length_b   1.000
_cell.length_c   1.000
_cell.angle_alpha   90.00
_cell.angle_beta   90.00
_cell.angle_gamma   90.00
#
_symmetry.space_group_name_H-M   'P 1'
#
loop_
_entity.id
_entity.type
_entity.pdbx_description
1 polymer ?
#
loop_
_entity_poly.entity_id
_entity_poly.type
_entity_poly.pdbx_seq_one_letter_code
_entity_poly.pdbx_strand_id
1 'polypeptide(L)'
;MEEFKRVMDTEYYTYYTVMAGDTLYQISKKFNVNPKLVSELNGLKVDEYIYPNQTLIIPKKGIQYYITKEDDTLNVVSKVFGVSEKDLVKQNKTIYLLPGQMIFYKE
;
A
#
# COMPACT_ATOMS: atom_id res chain seq x y z
N MET A 1 -0.23 -1.62 -27.36
CA MET A 1 -0.31 -2.59 -26.25
C MET A 1 0.45 -2.11 -25.00
N GLU A 2 1.42 -1.18 -25.11
CA GLU A 2 2.08 -0.52 -23.96
C GLU A 2 1.23 0.50 -23.17
N GLU A 3 0.16 1.05 -23.73
CA GLU A 3 -0.57 2.18 -23.10
C GLU A 3 -1.32 1.81 -21.81
N PHE A 4 -1.81 0.57 -21.69
CA PHE A 4 -2.52 0.11 -20.49
C PHE A 4 -1.59 -0.24 -19.31
N LYS A 5 -0.29 -0.45 -19.55
CA LYS A 5 0.70 -0.66 -18.47
C LYS A 5 1.06 0.63 -17.73
N ARG A 6 0.70 1.80 -18.28
CA ARG A 6 1.14 3.11 -17.78
C ARG A 6 0.18 3.75 -16.78
N VAL A 7 -1.00 3.18 -16.61
CA VAL A 7 -1.87 3.46 -15.46
C VAL A 7 -1.60 2.32 -14.48
N MET A 8 -1.14 2.66 -13.26
CA MET A 8 -0.90 1.77 -12.11
C MET A 8 0.56 1.48 -11.69
N ASP A 9 1.52 2.35 -12.03
CA ASP A 9 2.75 2.52 -11.25
C ASP A 9 2.80 3.95 -10.70
N THR A 10 2.91 4.09 -9.39
CA THR A 10 2.96 5.40 -8.70
C THR A 10 4.30 5.57 -8.00
N GLU A 11 4.58 6.75 -7.44
CA GLU A 11 5.76 6.93 -6.58
C GLU A 11 5.73 6.02 -5.35
N TYR A 12 4.54 5.60 -4.91
CA TYR A 12 4.33 4.91 -3.65
C TYR A 12 4.18 3.41 -3.85
N TYR A 13 3.32 2.98 -4.76
CA TYR A 13 3.01 1.57 -4.99
C TYR A 13 2.89 1.24 -6.48
N THR A 14 2.95 -0.04 -6.79
CA THR A 14 2.73 -0.61 -8.12
C THR A 14 1.65 -1.69 -8.03
N TYR A 15 0.96 -1.97 -9.13
CA TYR A 15 0.03 -3.09 -9.17
C TYR A 15 0.70 -4.32 -9.79
N TYR A 16 0.44 -5.47 -9.21
CA TYR A 16 0.97 -6.76 -9.66
C TYR A 16 -0.16 -7.75 -9.89
N THR A 17 -0.24 -8.30 -11.10
CA THR A 17 -1.16 -9.38 -11.42
C THR A 17 -0.53 -10.72 -11.05
N VAL A 18 -1.17 -11.44 -10.13
CA VAL A 18 -0.75 -12.75 -9.65
C VAL A 18 -0.71 -13.77 -10.79
N MET A 19 0.39 -14.49 -10.91
CA MET A 19 0.57 -15.58 -11.88
C MET A 19 0.35 -16.95 -11.23
N ALA A 20 0.14 -17.98 -12.06
CA ALA A 20 0.03 -19.34 -11.58
C ALA A 20 1.30 -19.77 -10.83
N GLY A 21 1.14 -20.23 -9.59
CA GLY A 21 2.23 -20.66 -8.71
C GLY A 21 2.86 -19.55 -7.86
N ASP A 22 2.42 -18.30 -8.02
CA ASP A 22 2.85 -17.22 -7.13
C ASP A 22 2.32 -17.42 -5.71
N THR A 23 3.14 -17.03 -4.73
CA THR A 23 2.73 -16.87 -3.33
C THR A 23 2.97 -15.44 -2.88
N LEU A 24 2.20 -14.97 -1.90
CA LEU A 24 2.39 -13.62 -1.33
C LEU A 24 3.84 -13.42 -0.89
N TYR A 25 4.44 -14.41 -0.22
CA TYR A 25 5.84 -14.37 0.21
C TYR A 25 6.82 -14.19 -0.95
N GLN A 26 6.69 -14.94 -2.04
CA GLN A 26 7.58 -14.83 -3.20
C GLN A 26 7.43 -13.47 -3.89
N ILE A 27 6.19 -12.97 -4.03
CA ILE A 27 5.92 -11.64 -4.58
C ILE A 27 6.58 -10.58 -3.69
N SER A 28 6.30 -10.57 -2.39
CA SER A 28 6.88 -9.59 -1.46
C SER A 28 8.40 -9.62 -1.46
N LYS A 29 9.01 -10.80 -1.52
CA LYS A 29 10.47 -10.96 -1.62
C LYS A 29 11.01 -10.37 -2.93
N LYS A 30 10.36 -10.60 -4.07
CA LYS A 30 10.72 -10.04 -5.38
C LYS A 30 10.74 -8.51 -5.36
N PHE A 31 9.79 -7.90 -4.67
CA PHE A 31 9.70 -6.44 -4.53
C PHE A 31 10.45 -5.87 -3.32
N ASN A 32 11.13 -6.71 -2.54
CA ASN A 32 11.86 -6.34 -1.33
C ASN A 32 10.99 -5.56 -0.32
N VAL A 33 9.78 -6.07 -0.06
CA VAL A 33 8.81 -5.50 0.88
C VAL A 33 8.31 -6.54 1.87
N ASN A 34 7.73 -6.07 2.97
CA ASN A 34 7.19 -6.93 4.02
C ASN A 34 5.87 -7.59 3.55
N PRO A 35 5.74 -8.93 3.56
CA PRO A 35 4.51 -9.62 3.19
C PRO A 35 3.28 -9.16 3.98
N LYS A 36 3.45 -8.86 5.27
CA LYS A 36 2.36 -8.36 6.13
C LYS A 36 1.78 -7.05 5.63
N LEU A 37 2.65 -6.14 5.19
CA LEU A 37 2.21 -4.87 4.62
C LEU A 37 1.47 -5.09 3.29
N VAL A 38 1.95 -6.01 2.45
CA VAL A 38 1.25 -6.36 1.20
C VAL A 38 -0.13 -6.95 1.50
N SER A 39 -0.26 -7.87 2.45
CA SER A 39 -1.57 -8.43 2.80
C SER A 39 -2.52 -7.37 3.33
N GLU A 40 -2.06 -6.49 4.23
CA GLU A 40 -2.88 -5.41 4.80
C GLU A 40 -3.38 -4.44 3.72
N LEU A 41 -2.53 -4.03 2.79
CA LEU A 41 -2.91 -3.15 1.67
C LEU A 41 -3.94 -3.75 0.71
N ASN A 42 -4.04 -5.08 0.69
CA ASN A 42 -4.95 -5.80 -0.18
C ASN A 42 -6.15 -6.41 0.57
N GLY A 43 -6.32 -6.10 1.86
CA GLY A 43 -7.40 -6.64 2.67
C GLY A 43 -7.33 -8.16 2.89
N LEU A 44 -6.12 -8.73 2.78
CA LEU A 44 -5.85 -10.16 2.94
C LEU A 44 -5.29 -10.47 4.32
N LYS A 45 -5.46 -11.71 4.79
CA LYS A 45 -4.60 -12.25 5.85
C LYS A 45 -3.23 -12.65 5.28
N VAL A 46 -2.20 -12.68 6.13
CA VAL A 46 -0.81 -12.99 5.72
C VAL A 46 -0.71 -14.41 5.13
N ASP A 47 -1.53 -15.33 5.62
CA ASP A 47 -1.62 -16.73 5.23
C ASP A 47 -2.76 -17.02 4.24
N GLU A 48 -3.45 -15.98 3.76
CA GLU A 48 -4.53 -16.13 2.80
C GLU A 48 -4.02 -16.52 1.41
N TYR A 49 -4.79 -17.37 0.72
CA TYR A 49 -4.48 -17.74 -0.65
C TYR A 49 -4.67 -16.56 -1.60
N ILE A 50 -3.75 -16.44 -2.55
CA ILE A 50 -3.88 -15.55 -3.71
C ILE A 50 -4.13 -16.39 -4.96
N TYR A 51 -4.89 -15.84 -5.91
CA TYR A 51 -5.33 -16.57 -7.10
C TYR A 51 -4.76 -15.95 -8.37
N PRO A 52 -4.47 -16.74 -9.42
CA PRO A 52 -4.06 -16.20 -10.71
C PRO A 52 -5.04 -15.15 -11.24
N ASN A 53 -4.50 -14.10 -11.85
CA ASN A 53 -5.21 -12.91 -12.34
C ASN A 53 -5.75 -11.96 -11.26
N GLN A 54 -5.60 -12.29 -9.96
CA GLN A 54 -5.83 -11.31 -8.90
C GLN A 54 -4.82 -10.16 -9.02
N THR A 55 -5.27 -8.92 -8.89
CA THR A 55 -4.38 -7.75 -8.86
C THR A 55 -4.10 -7.36 -7.42
N LEU A 56 -2.83 -7.26 -7.06
CA LEU A 56 -2.36 -6.82 -5.75
C LEU A 56 -1.70 -5.45 -5.85
N ILE A 57 -1.98 -4.59 -4.87
CA ILE A 57 -1.20 -3.40 -4.57
C ILE A 57 0.09 -3.83 -3.90
N ILE A 58 1.23 -3.54 -4.52
CA ILE A 58 2.55 -3.81 -3.97
C ILE A 58 3.20 -2.47 -3.60
N PRO A 59 3.47 -2.22 -2.31
CA PRO A 59 4.14 -1.00 -1.88
C PRO A 59 5.57 -0.95 -2.44
N LYS A 60 6.09 0.24 -2.71
CA LYS A 60 7.52 0.44 -2.98
C LYS A 60 8.29 0.45 -1.66
N LYS A 61 9.53 -0.03 -1.73
CA LYS A 61 10.44 -0.09 -0.58
C LYS A 61 10.66 1.30 0.01
N GLY A 62 10.69 1.37 1.34
CA GLY A 62 10.94 2.62 2.09
C GLY A 62 9.72 3.54 2.19
N ILE A 63 8.55 3.09 1.73
CA ILE A 63 7.28 3.79 1.94
C ILE A 63 6.52 3.14 3.08
N GLN A 64 6.17 3.93 4.09
CA GLN A 64 5.26 3.55 5.15
C GLN A 64 3.82 3.82 4.71
N TYR A 65 2.87 3.00 5.18
CA TYR A 65 1.45 3.16 4.87
C TYR A 65 0.59 3.03 6.11
N TYR A 66 -0.57 3.68 6.03
CA TYR A 66 -1.64 3.55 6.98
C TYR A 66 -2.97 3.57 6.23
N ILE A 67 -3.81 2.57 6.46
CA ILE A 67 -5.19 2.56 5.97
C ILE A 67 -6.06 3.13 7.08
N THR A 68 -6.68 4.26 6.78
CA THR A 68 -7.58 4.95 7.71
C THR A 68 -8.81 4.11 8.05
N LYS A 69 -9.28 4.29 9.28
CA LYS A 69 -10.42 3.65 9.92
C LYS A 69 -11.48 4.69 10.24
N GLU A 70 -12.63 4.23 10.71
CA GLU A 70 -13.67 5.12 11.23
C GLU A 70 -13.10 6.01 12.35
N ASP A 71 -13.49 7.28 12.31
CA ASP A 71 -13.11 8.34 13.27
C ASP A 71 -11.61 8.66 13.37
N ASP A 72 -10.79 8.22 12.40
CA ASP A 72 -9.39 8.64 12.36
C ASP A 72 -9.26 10.16 12.17
N THR A 73 -8.30 10.72 12.90
CA THR A 73 -7.89 12.12 12.75
C THR A 73 -6.46 12.19 12.21
N LEU A 74 -6.12 13.29 11.54
CA LEU A 74 -4.75 13.49 11.04
C LEU A 74 -3.72 13.41 12.17
N ASN A 75 -4.08 13.85 13.38
CA ASN A 75 -3.22 13.76 14.56
C ASN A 75 -2.91 12.32 14.97
N VAL A 76 -3.91 11.43 14.95
CA VAL A 76 -3.71 10.00 15.25
C VAL A 76 -2.83 9.38 14.19
N VAL A 77 -3.12 9.64 12.91
CA VAL A 77 -2.35 9.10 11.79
C VAL A 77 -0.90 9.58 11.84
N SER A 78 -0.65 10.86 12.09
CA SER A 78 0.73 11.41 12.17
C SER A 78 1.54 10.77 13.29
N LYS A 79 0.90 10.44 14.42
CA LYS A 79 1.54 9.70 15.52
C LYS A 79 1.88 8.26 15.14
N VAL A 80 1.05 7.59 14.34
CA VAL A 80 1.36 6.23 13.83
C VAL A 80 2.65 6.25 13.00
N PHE A 81 2.82 7.25 12.14
CA PHE A 81 4.03 7.44 11.35
C PHE A 81 5.20 8.05 12.13
N GLY A 82 4.96 8.61 13.32
CA GLY A 82 5.98 9.33 14.09
C GLY A 82 6.43 10.65 13.44
N VAL A 83 5.58 11.31 12.66
CA VAL A 83 5.90 12.55 11.94
C VAL A 83 4.91 13.69 12.22
N SER A 84 5.24 14.90 11.77
CA SER A 84 4.32 16.04 11.89
C SER A 84 3.17 15.94 10.89
N GLU A 85 1.99 16.46 11.26
CA GLU A 85 0.84 16.56 10.36
C GLU A 85 1.20 17.33 9.07
N LYS A 86 2.04 18.35 9.20
CA LYS A 86 2.55 19.14 8.07
C LYS A 86 3.33 18.29 7.08
N ASP A 87 4.16 17.37 7.56
CA ASP A 87 4.97 16.53 6.68
C ASP A 87 4.14 15.44 6.00
N LEU A 88 3.11 14.90 6.67
CA LEU A 88 2.12 14.04 6.01
C LEU A 88 1.36 14.77 4.91
N VAL A 89 0.85 15.98 5.19
CA VAL A 89 0.08 16.77 4.21
C VAL A 89 0.91 17.11 2.97
N LYS A 90 2.22 17.37 3.12
CA LYS A 90 3.09 17.63 1.96
C LYS A 90 3.16 16.47 0.97
N GLN A 91 3.10 15.23 1.45
CA GLN A 91 3.22 14.04 0.61
C GLN A 91 1.87 13.55 0.09
N ASN A 92 0.78 13.79 0.83
CA ASN A 92 -0.54 13.30 0.48
C ASN A 92 -1.38 14.45 -0.12
N LYS A 93 -1.52 14.47 -1.45
CA LYS A 93 -2.27 15.51 -2.19
C LYS A 93 -3.70 15.70 -1.69
N THR A 94 -4.28 14.68 -1.08
CA THR A 94 -5.65 14.71 -0.57
C THR A 94 -5.74 13.86 0.69
N ILE A 95 -6.31 14.42 1.76
CA ILE A 95 -6.51 13.75 3.05
C ILE A 95 -7.97 14.00 3.47
N TYR A 96 -8.83 13.01 3.23
CA TYR A 96 -10.24 13.03 3.66
C TYR A 96 -10.47 12.27 4.96
N LEU A 97 -9.56 11.33 5.30
CA LEU A 97 -9.65 10.41 6.44
C LEU A 97 -10.93 9.55 6.42
N LEU A 98 -11.46 9.29 5.23
CA LEU A 98 -12.55 8.33 5.06
C LEU A 98 -12.01 6.91 5.25
N PRO A 99 -12.75 6.00 5.92
CA PRO A 99 -12.34 4.62 6.09
C PRO A 99 -11.88 3.99 4.78
N GLY A 100 -10.72 3.34 4.81
CA GLY A 100 -10.11 2.74 3.63
C GLY A 100 -9.20 3.68 2.82
N GLN A 101 -9.14 4.98 3.14
CA GLN A 101 -8.17 5.86 2.51
C GLN A 101 -6.75 5.45 2.93
N MET A 102 -5.88 5.23 1.94
CA MET A 102 -4.44 5.06 2.16
C MET A 102 -3.77 6.42 2.39
N ILE A 103 -3.07 6.53 3.51
CA ILE A 103 -2.10 7.58 3.79
C ILE A 103 -0.72 6.94 3.72
N PHE A 104 0.25 7.67 3.16
CA PHE A 104 1.61 7.17 3.03
C PHE A 104 2.63 8.21 3.48
N TYR A 105 3.82 7.73 3.83
CA TYR A 105 4.97 8.56 4.16
C TYR A 105 6.26 7.90 3.70
N LYS A 106 7.11 8.67 3.03
CA LYS A 106 8.47 8.31 2.66
C LYS A 106 9.43 9.17 3.46
N GLU A 107 10.38 8.53 4.15
CA GLU A 107 11.51 9.21 4.81
C GLU A 107 12.42 9.92 3.80
#